data_AF-A0A1J8PQ42-F1
#
_entry.id   AF-A0A1J8PQ42-F1
#
_cell.length_a   1.000
_cell.length_b   1.000
_cell.length_c   1.000
_cell.angle_alpha   90.00
_cell.angle_beta   90.00
_cell.angle_gamma   90.00
#
_symmetry.space_group_name_H-M   'P 1'
#
loop_
_entity.id
_entity.type
_entity.pdbx_description
1 polymer ?
#
loop_
_entity_poly.entity_id
_entity_poly.type
_entity_poly.pdbx_seq_one_letter_code
_entity_poly.pdbx_strand_id
1 'polypeptide(L)'
;RNHGVCNDSDNYNYMFYTDVNGDGNIDICNRADLGIRCHINTGTSWQENAIVTDICANESGNYGVCNDDDNYTHIRFIDMNSDGKSDLVYRGDQGIQVYYSDGTSFNRRQSSSICANESRNHGVCNDSDNYNYMFYTDVNG
;
A
#
# COMPACT_ATOMS: atom_id res chain seq x y z
N ARG A 1 -5.54 -16.91 14.85
CA ARG A 1 -6.02 -15.59 14.38
C ARG A 1 -4.77 -14.75 14.04
N ASN A 2 -3.95 -15.20 13.09
CA ASN A 2 -2.55 -14.74 12.96
C ASN A 2 -2.35 -13.63 11.90
N HIS A 3 -3.42 -13.06 11.35
CA HIS A 3 -3.36 -12.16 10.18
C HIS A 3 -3.98 -10.77 10.46
N GLY A 4 -4.29 -10.46 11.73
CA GLY A 4 -5.02 -9.23 12.12
C GLY A 4 -6.53 -9.32 11.88
N VAL A 5 -7.30 -8.39 12.44
CA VAL A 5 -8.73 -8.22 12.12
C VAL A 5 -8.81 -7.37 10.84
N CYS A 6 -9.51 -7.85 9.82
CA CYS A 6 -9.67 -7.13 8.54
C CYS A 6 -11.09 -6.59 8.32
N ASN A 7 -12.00 -6.83 9.26
CA ASN A 7 -13.41 -6.46 9.18
C ASN A 7 -13.82 -5.40 10.22
N ASP A 8 -12.89 -4.58 10.67
CA ASP A 8 -13.15 -3.39 11.50
C ASP A 8 -13.26 -2.13 10.60
N SER A 9 -13.84 -1.07 11.15
CA SER A 9 -14.20 0.21 10.53
C SER A 9 -13.04 0.94 9.82
N ASP A 10 -11.80 0.66 10.18
CA ASP A 10 -10.58 1.22 9.58
C ASP A 10 -9.96 0.32 8.50
N ASN A 11 -10.48 -0.90 8.31
CA ASN A 11 -9.87 -1.94 7.45
C ASN A 11 -10.80 -2.47 6.35
N TYR A 12 -12.12 -2.40 6.54
CA TYR A 12 -13.09 -3.05 5.64
C TYR A 12 -13.15 -2.48 4.21
N ASN A 13 -12.63 -1.26 3.98
CA ASN A 13 -12.69 -0.58 2.68
C ASN A 13 -11.39 -0.65 1.86
N TYR A 14 -10.32 -1.24 2.39
CA TYR A 14 -8.99 -1.21 1.73
C TYR A 14 -8.60 -2.57 1.21
N MET A 15 -9.39 -3.05 0.25
CA MET A 15 -9.09 -4.24 -0.55
C MET A 15 -8.66 -3.81 -1.95
N PHE A 16 -7.56 -4.40 -2.43
CA PHE A 16 -6.91 -4.10 -3.68
C PHE A 16 -6.80 -5.38 -4.51
N TYR A 17 -7.05 -5.23 -5.81
CA TYR A 17 -6.94 -6.30 -6.79
C TYR A 17 -5.77 -5.96 -7.70
N THR A 18 -4.65 -6.68 -7.56
CA THR A 18 -3.36 -6.29 -8.16
C THR A 18 -2.51 -7.53 -8.42
N ASP A 19 -1.58 -7.49 -9.37
CA ASP A 19 -0.60 -8.56 -9.56
C ASP A 19 0.67 -8.22 -8.76
N VAL A 20 0.80 -8.71 -7.53
CA VAL A 20 1.90 -8.32 -6.63
C VAL A 20 3.13 -9.21 -6.80
N ASN A 21 2.95 -10.40 -7.36
CA ASN A 21 4.05 -11.34 -7.59
C ASN A 21 4.57 -11.37 -9.04
N GLY A 22 3.85 -10.74 -9.97
CA GLY A 22 4.20 -10.62 -11.38
C GLY A 22 3.97 -11.90 -12.17
N ASP A 23 3.05 -12.76 -11.74
CA ASP A 23 2.74 -14.02 -12.42
C ASP A 23 1.62 -13.90 -13.47
N GLY A 24 1.05 -12.70 -13.62
CA GLY A 24 -0.03 -12.39 -14.55
C GLY A 24 -1.43 -12.68 -14.01
N ASN A 25 -1.57 -13.22 -12.81
CA ASN A 25 -2.86 -13.35 -12.12
C ASN A 25 -3.10 -12.17 -11.18
N ILE A 26 -4.38 -11.83 -11.00
CA ILE A 26 -4.78 -10.84 -10.00
C ILE A 26 -4.79 -11.49 -8.62
N ASP A 27 -3.99 -10.93 -7.72
CA ASP A 27 -3.94 -11.21 -6.28
C ASP A 27 -4.89 -10.29 -5.50
N ILE A 28 -5.15 -10.65 -4.24
CA ILE A 28 -5.94 -9.82 -3.32
C ILE A 28 -5.04 -9.30 -2.21
N CYS A 29 -4.83 -7.99 -2.16
CA CYS A 29 -4.14 -7.31 -1.07
C CYS A 29 -5.12 -6.54 -0.20
N ASN A 30 -4.87 -6.47 1.11
CA ASN A 30 -5.64 -5.63 2.02
C ASN A 30 -4.79 -5.09 3.18
N ARG A 31 -5.25 -3.96 3.73
CA ARG A 31 -4.83 -3.53 5.07
C ARG A 31 -5.58 -4.34 6.13
N ALA A 32 -4.90 -4.67 7.22
CA ALA A 32 -5.49 -5.15 8.47
C ALA A 32 -4.67 -4.63 9.65
N ASP A 33 -5.13 -4.81 10.89
CA ASP A 33 -4.51 -4.18 12.07
C ASP A 33 -2.99 -4.35 12.16
N LEU A 34 -2.48 -5.50 11.71
CA LEU A 34 -1.05 -5.82 11.80
C LEU A 34 -0.22 -5.22 10.64
N GLY A 35 -0.80 -4.46 9.69
CA GLY A 35 -0.18 -4.03 8.40
C GLY A 35 -0.82 -4.54 7.08
N ILE A 36 -0.03 -4.85 6.05
CA ILE A 36 -0.52 -5.32 4.74
C ILE A 36 -0.46 -6.85 4.63
N ARG A 37 -1.48 -7.42 3.98
CA ARG A 37 -1.56 -8.84 3.58
C ARG A 37 -1.88 -8.93 2.10
N CYS A 38 -1.17 -9.77 1.36
CA CYS A 38 -1.49 -10.11 -0.02
C CYS A 38 -1.63 -11.62 -0.18
N HIS A 39 -2.82 -12.05 -0.59
CA HIS A 39 -3.18 -13.44 -0.86
C HIS A 39 -2.98 -13.74 -2.34
N ILE A 40 -2.06 -14.67 -2.61
CA ILE A 40 -1.58 -14.93 -3.97
C ILE A 40 -2.48 -15.92 -4.68
N ASN A 41 -2.97 -15.54 -5.85
CA ASN A 41 -3.84 -16.33 -6.70
C ASN A 41 -3.00 -17.15 -7.68
N THR A 42 -3.27 -18.45 -7.78
CA THR A 42 -2.59 -19.35 -8.74
C THR A 42 -3.37 -19.50 -10.06
N GLY A 43 -4.47 -18.77 -10.20
CA GLY A 43 -5.46 -18.90 -11.29
C GLY A 43 -6.46 -20.03 -11.08
N THR A 44 -6.20 -20.97 -10.17
CA THR A 44 -7.12 -22.08 -9.84
C THR A 44 -7.30 -22.29 -8.34
N SER A 45 -6.43 -21.73 -7.52
CA SER A 45 -6.45 -21.79 -6.06
C SER A 45 -5.74 -20.57 -5.46
N TRP A 46 -5.57 -20.57 -4.14
CA TRP A 46 -4.72 -19.62 -3.42
C TRP A 46 -3.41 -20.30 -3.01
N GLN A 47 -2.29 -19.57 -2.98
CA GLN A 47 -1.07 -20.06 -2.35
C GLN A 47 -1.30 -20.21 -0.83
N GLU A 48 -0.59 -21.16 -0.22
CA GLU A 48 -0.68 -21.41 1.23
C GLU A 48 -0.19 -20.20 2.04
N ASN A 49 0.89 -19.56 1.57
CA ASN A 49 1.50 -18.41 2.23
C ASN A 49 1.10 -17.11 1.54
N ALA A 50 0.69 -16.14 2.34
CA ALA A 50 0.48 -14.76 1.91
C ALA A 50 1.80 -13.96 2.04
N ILE A 51 1.95 -12.92 1.22
CA ILE A 51 2.95 -11.88 1.48
C ILE A 51 2.39 -11.03 2.64
N VAL A 52 3.15 -10.90 3.73
CA VAL A 52 2.72 -10.17 4.93
C VAL A 52 3.79 -9.18 5.37
N THR A 53 3.37 -8.01 5.81
CA THR A 53 4.25 -6.96 6.36
C THR A 53 3.53 -6.15 7.43
N ASP A 54 4.31 -5.49 8.29
CA ASP A 54 3.88 -4.55 9.31
C ASP A 54 3.78 -3.09 8.80
N ILE A 55 3.99 -2.86 7.51
CA ILE A 55 3.73 -1.57 6.87
C ILE A 55 2.26 -1.20 7.05
N CYS A 56 2.02 0.06 7.46
CA CYS A 56 0.70 0.62 7.76
C CYS A 56 -0.10 -0.14 8.84
N ALA A 57 0.58 -0.86 9.74
CA ALA A 57 -0.05 -1.45 10.92
C ALA A 57 -0.61 -0.38 11.85
N ASN A 58 -1.65 -0.73 12.61
CA ASN A 58 -2.21 0.13 13.65
C ASN A 58 -1.12 0.53 14.65
N GLU A 59 -1.11 1.80 15.04
CA GLU A 59 -0.14 2.39 16.00
C GLU A 59 1.34 2.32 15.57
N SER A 60 1.64 1.99 14.31
CA SER A 60 3.02 1.91 13.83
C SER A 60 3.62 3.28 13.57
N GLY A 61 4.59 3.68 14.40
CA GLY A 61 5.43 4.87 14.16
C GLY A 61 6.54 4.69 13.12
N ASN A 62 6.56 3.55 12.41
CA ASN A 62 7.56 3.22 11.40
C ASN A 62 7.06 3.53 9.98
N TYR A 63 7.93 3.33 8.98
CA TYR A 63 7.54 3.33 7.57
C TYR A 63 6.84 4.61 7.11
N GLY A 64 7.34 5.75 7.55
CA GLY A 64 6.73 7.04 7.21
C GLY A 64 5.46 7.39 7.98
N VAL A 65 5.05 6.56 8.95
CA VAL A 65 3.84 6.69 9.80
C VAL A 65 2.60 6.61 8.92
N CYS A 66 1.88 5.50 8.97
CA CYS A 66 0.75 5.19 8.07
C CYS A 66 -0.36 4.48 8.86
N ASN A 67 -0.81 5.11 9.95
CA ASN A 67 -1.68 4.48 10.95
C ASN A 67 -2.93 5.31 11.26
N ASP A 68 -3.31 6.19 10.32
CA ASP A 68 -4.29 7.26 10.49
C ASP A 68 -5.15 7.36 9.20
N ASP A 69 -6.42 7.74 9.33
CA ASP A 69 -7.40 7.77 8.23
C ASP A 69 -6.93 8.54 6.99
N ASP A 70 -6.26 9.67 7.18
CA ASP A 70 -5.74 10.51 6.10
C ASP A 70 -4.50 9.90 5.40
N ASN A 71 -3.88 8.89 6.00
CA ASN A 71 -2.70 8.23 5.48
C ASN A 71 -3.07 6.98 4.67
N TYR A 72 -3.71 5.99 5.32
CA TYR A 72 -3.94 4.69 4.71
C TYR A 72 -4.99 4.68 3.59
N THR A 73 -5.83 5.72 3.50
CA THR A 73 -6.74 5.94 2.36
C THR A 73 -6.02 6.07 1.01
N HIS A 74 -4.72 6.39 1.05
CA HIS A 74 -3.86 6.59 -0.12
C HIS A 74 -3.04 5.35 -0.48
N ILE A 75 -3.24 4.21 0.19
CA ILE A 75 -2.60 2.96 -0.22
C ILE A 75 -2.99 2.65 -1.66
N ARG A 76 -2.00 2.41 -2.51
CA ARG A 76 -2.11 2.01 -3.90
C ARG A 76 -1.12 0.88 -4.17
N PHE A 77 -1.50 0.02 -5.10
CA PHE A 77 -0.62 -0.97 -5.68
C PHE A 77 -0.42 -0.62 -7.15
N ILE A 78 0.81 -0.31 -7.55
CA ILE A 78 1.16 0.04 -8.92
C ILE A 78 2.63 -0.29 -9.17
N ASP A 79 2.94 -0.84 -10.34
CA ASP A 79 4.33 -1.07 -10.74
C ASP A 79 5.06 0.26 -10.97
N MET A 80 5.92 0.65 -10.03
CA MET A 80 6.67 1.91 -10.07
C MET A 80 8.03 1.75 -10.76
N ASN A 81 8.42 0.51 -11.07
CA ASN A 81 9.78 0.18 -11.48
C ASN A 81 9.84 -0.59 -12.81
N SER A 82 8.68 -0.91 -13.38
CA SER A 82 8.49 -1.63 -14.65
C SER A 82 9.06 -3.05 -14.62
N ASP A 83 8.99 -3.75 -13.49
CA ASP A 83 9.39 -5.16 -13.37
C ASP A 83 8.23 -6.16 -13.44
N GLY A 84 7.02 -5.67 -13.74
CA GLY A 84 5.81 -6.46 -13.88
C GLY A 84 5.15 -6.81 -12.54
N LYS A 85 5.62 -6.27 -11.42
CA LYS A 85 5.02 -6.49 -10.09
C LYS A 85 4.48 -5.19 -9.56
N SER A 86 3.29 -5.27 -8.95
CA SER A 86 2.68 -4.11 -8.32
C SER A 86 3.43 -3.75 -7.03
N ASP A 87 3.92 -2.52 -6.95
CA ASP A 87 4.61 -1.98 -5.78
C ASP A 87 3.64 -1.31 -4.81
N LEU A 88 3.96 -1.31 -3.52
CA LEU A 88 3.16 -0.65 -2.49
C LEU A 88 3.53 0.83 -2.41
N VAL A 89 2.57 1.70 -2.71
CA VAL A 89 2.69 3.16 -2.66
C VAL A 89 1.66 3.70 -1.68
N TYR A 90 2.07 4.61 -0.80
CA TYR A 90 1.14 5.30 0.08
C TYR A 90 1.70 6.65 0.51
N ARG A 91 0.80 7.46 1.05
CA ARG A 91 1.12 8.69 1.76
C ARG A 91 1.17 8.38 3.25
N GLY A 92 2.30 8.67 3.88
CA GLY A 92 2.42 8.71 5.35
C GLY A 92 2.60 10.14 5.86
N ASP A 93 2.70 10.32 7.18
CA ASP A 93 3.02 11.62 7.77
C ASP A 93 4.36 12.18 7.29
N GLN A 94 5.32 11.30 6.96
CA GLN A 94 6.62 11.70 6.40
C GLN A 94 6.58 11.93 4.89
N GLY A 95 5.41 11.81 4.26
CA GLY A 95 5.16 11.98 2.83
C GLY A 95 5.10 10.66 2.07
N ILE A 96 5.20 10.72 0.75
CA ILE A 96 5.08 9.54 -0.13
C ILE A 96 6.18 8.52 0.16
N GLN A 97 5.76 7.29 0.42
CA GLN A 97 6.62 6.12 0.54
C GLN A 97 6.35 5.14 -0.60
N VAL A 98 7.41 4.53 -1.11
CA VAL A 98 7.34 3.49 -2.15
C VAL A 98 8.16 2.28 -1.73
N TYR A 99 7.50 1.13 -1.72
CA TYR A 99 8.05 -0.17 -1.39
C TYR A 99 7.91 -1.10 -2.57
N TYR A 100 9.04 -1.53 -3.14
CA TYR A 100 9.00 -2.41 -4.30
C TYR A 100 8.70 -3.83 -3.87
N SER A 101 7.82 -4.49 -4.62
CA SER A 101 7.59 -5.93 -4.48
C SER A 101 8.76 -6.68 -5.14
N ASP A 102 9.28 -7.70 -4.47
CA ASP A 102 10.15 -8.70 -5.12
C ASP A 102 9.39 -9.99 -5.48
N GLY A 103 8.07 -9.97 -5.30
CA GLY A 103 7.14 -11.09 -5.48
C GLY A 103 7.02 -12.02 -4.27
N THR A 104 7.78 -11.74 -3.21
CA THR A 104 7.69 -12.45 -1.92
C THR A 104 7.67 -11.51 -0.72
N SER A 105 8.16 -10.28 -0.86
CA SER A 105 8.27 -9.27 0.18
C SER A 105 8.28 -7.84 -0.39
N PHE A 106 8.13 -6.86 0.50
CA PHE A 106 8.19 -5.43 0.17
C PHE A 106 9.47 -4.79 0.70
N ASN A 107 10.24 -4.17 -0.18
CA ASN A 107 11.50 -3.52 0.16
C ASN A 107 11.39 -2.01 -0.02
N ARG A 108 11.72 -1.22 1.02
CA ARG A 108 11.69 0.25 0.92
C ARG A 108 12.70 0.71 -0.13
N ARG A 109 12.23 1.46 -1.15
CA ARG A 109 13.09 1.96 -2.23
C ARG A 109 13.09 3.45 -2.36
N GLN A 110 11.94 4.09 -2.19
CA GLN A 110 11.85 5.54 -2.28
C GLN A 110 11.04 6.12 -1.14
N SER A 111 11.41 7.33 -0.75
CA SER A 111 10.67 8.16 0.19
C SER A 111 10.88 9.62 -0.15
N SER A 112 9.85 10.42 -0.01
CA SER A 112 9.92 11.85 -0.25
C SER A 112 9.07 12.62 0.75
N SER A 113 9.40 13.88 0.97
CA SER A 113 8.58 14.82 1.74
C SER A 113 7.40 15.39 0.93
N ILE A 114 7.16 14.87 -0.29
CA ILE A 114 5.97 15.22 -1.07
C ILE A 114 4.76 14.78 -0.25
N CYS A 115 3.83 15.70 -0.02
CA CYS A 115 2.62 15.46 0.77
C CYS A 115 2.84 14.97 2.19
N ALA A 116 4.01 15.22 2.78
CA ALA A 116 4.22 15.04 4.22
C ALA A 116 3.28 15.94 5.03
N ASN A 117 3.03 15.59 6.28
CA ASN A 117 2.31 16.45 7.22
C ASN A 117 2.98 17.82 7.28
N GLU A 118 2.15 18.86 7.24
CA GLU A 118 2.58 20.26 7.30
C GLU A 118 3.46 20.72 6.11
N SER A 119 3.55 19.94 5.02
CA SER A 119 4.32 20.31 3.84
C SER A 119 3.72 21.56 3.18
N ARG A 120 4.49 22.66 3.15
CA ARG A 120 4.12 23.92 2.47
C ARG A 120 4.88 24.14 1.16
N ASN A 121 5.94 23.37 0.92
CA ASN A 121 6.84 23.53 -0.23
C ASN A 121 6.40 22.75 -1.47
N HIS A 122 5.49 21.78 -1.31
CA HIS A 122 5.00 20.91 -2.40
C HIS A 122 3.48 20.98 -2.55
N GLY A 123 2.86 22.06 -2.05
CA GLY A 123 1.41 22.14 -1.84
C GLY A 123 1.00 21.45 -0.55
N VAL A 124 -0.04 21.96 0.10
CA VAL A 124 -0.76 21.21 1.14
C VAL A 124 -1.48 20.11 0.37
N CYS A 125 -1.10 18.85 0.55
CA CYS A 125 -1.78 17.69 -0.05
C CYS A 125 -2.29 16.69 1.00
N ASN A 126 -2.54 17.23 2.20
CA ASN A 126 -3.13 16.55 3.35
C ASN A 126 -4.33 17.35 3.91
N ASP A 127 -5.02 18.12 3.07
CA ASP A 127 -6.24 18.87 3.46
C ASP A 127 -7.45 18.33 2.68
N SER A 128 -8.62 18.56 3.24
CA SER A 128 -9.95 18.15 2.80
C SER A 128 -10.32 18.44 1.33
N ASP A 129 -9.54 19.25 0.61
CA ASP A 129 -9.78 19.61 -0.78
C ASP A 129 -8.85 18.90 -1.80
N ASN A 130 -7.84 18.15 -1.33
CA ASN A 130 -6.80 17.57 -2.20
C ASN A 130 -6.45 16.09 -1.92
N TYR A 131 -7.04 15.48 -0.88
CA TYR A 131 -6.77 14.08 -0.49
C TYR A 131 -7.50 13.01 -1.33
N ASN A 132 -8.46 13.39 -2.19
CA ASN A 132 -9.33 12.36 -2.78
C ASN A 132 -8.71 11.58 -3.95
N TYR A 133 -7.67 12.09 -4.63
CA TYR A 133 -7.19 11.43 -5.85
C TYR A 133 -5.71 11.68 -6.19
N MET A 134 -4.80 10.88 -5.64
CA MET A 134 -3.52 10.62 -6.32
C MET A 134 -3.71 9.45 -7.28
N PHE A 135 -3.82 9.77 -8.57
CA PHE A 135 -3.84 8.79 -9.64
C PHE A 135 -2.41 8.56 -10.13
N TYR A 136 -1.94 7.34 -10.02
CA TYR A 136 -0.82 6.87 -10.82
C TYR A 136 -1.43 5.98 -11.89
N THR A 137 -1.35 6.41 -13.15
CA THR A 137 -1.75 5.57 -14.27
C THR A 137 -0.57 4.67 -14.60
N ASP A 138 -0.82 3.36 -14.69
CA ASP A 138 0.10 2.47 -15.40
C ASP A 138 0.22 2.98 -16.83
N VAL A 139 1.44 3.35 -17.22
CA VAL A 139 1.76 3.86 -18.57
C VAL A 139 2.26 2.75 -19.50
N ASN A 140 2.34 1.50 -19.02
CA ASN A 140 2.98 0.41 -19.77
C ASN A 140 2.04 -0.65 -20.32
N GLY A 141 0.81 -0.79 -19.82
CA GLY A 141 -0.29 -1.50 -20.50
C GLY A 141 -0.24 -3.02 -20.47
#